data_AF-A0A357YPH5-F1
#
_entry.id   AF-A0A357YPH5-F1
#
_cell.length_a   1.000
_cell.length_b   1.000
_cell.length_c   1.000
_cell.angle_alpha   90.00
_cell.angle_beta   90.00
_cell.angle_gamma   90.00
#
_symmetry.space_group_name_H-M   'P 1'
#
loop_
_entity.id
_entity.type
_entity.pdbx_description
1 polymer ?
#
loop_
_entity_poly.entity_id
_entity_poly.type
_entity_poly.pdbx_seq_one_letter_code
_entity_poly.pdbx_strand_id
1 'polypeptide(L)'
;MGLLNKIVSGGQTGADRAALDVAIKFNIPHGGWITKGRRTESGPLPDFYNLKEMATRDYPARTRQNILDSDGTVIIARGSLTGGSALTYALAQKTCKWVCRINLLEQDIFEAALILYDFIIDQDIRVLNVAGPRAAHDPDIYYDVKVILTAVLYLDFLETEEDSWPVDQMIDARFDFPTSFDSIKQATQALEQSLTLRGKTLIARSQAHQMAGIYFALLEYVQLSLDLDEKNSGLFKHLSKGRDLKEYTPEDAVMDLLKKLKTRLSKNFQLRVVPS
;
A
#
# COMPACT_ATOMS: atom_id res chain seq x y z
N MET A 1 9.70 -12.00 6.91
CA MET A 1 8.30 -11.64 7.26
C MET A 1 8.26 -10.13 7.17
N GLY A 2 7.32 -9.51 6.45
CA GLY A 2 7.36 -8.05 6.24
C GLY A 2 7.13 -7.26 7.54
N LEU A 3 7.43 -5.96 7.52
CA LEU A 3 7.23 -5.02 8.65
C LEU A 3 5.90 -5.27 9.39
N LEU A 4 4.81 -5.22 8.64
CA LEU A 4 3.45 -5.43 9.11
C LEU A 4 2.88 -6.74 8.58
N ASN A 5 2.28 -7.52 9.48
CA ASN A 5 1.51 -8.71 9.11
C ASN A 5 0.14 -8.35 8.58
N LYS A 6 -0.42 -7.22 9.02
CA LYS A 6 -1.75 -6.78 8.60
C LYS A 6 -1.99 -5.29 8.84
N ILE A 7 -2.72 -4.65 7.92
CA ILE A 7 -3.32 -3.34 8.14
C ILE A 7 -4.84 -3.48 8.28
N VAL A 8 -5.42 -2.88 9.32
CA VAL A 8 -6.88 -2.87 9.53
C VAL A 8 -7.43 -1.45 9.58
N SER A 9 -8.69 -1.28 9.16
CA SER A 9 -9.42 -0.01 9.30
C SER A 9 -10.93 -0.23 9.36
N GLY A 10 -11.68 0.85 9.57
CA GLY A 10 -13.14 0.85 9.56
C GLY A 10 -13.78 0.91 8.17
N GLY A 11 -12.98 1.02 7.10
CA GLY A 11 -13.43 1.12 5.72
C GLY A 11 -14.16 2.42 5.34
N GLN A 12 -14.16 3.45 6.20
CA GLN A 12 -14.70 4.76 5.82
C GLN A 12 -13.91 5.37 4.64
N THR A 13 -14.47 6.36 3.93
CA THR A 13 -13.67 7.21 3.03
C THR A 13 -12.54 7.94 3.79
N GLY A 14 -11.60 8.56 3.07
CA GLY A 14 -10.47 9.26 3.70
C GLY A 14 -9.44 8.26 4.24
N ALA A 15 -9.00 8.46 5.48
CA ALA A 15 -7.89 7.72 6.08
C ALA A 15 -8.09 6.20 6.10
N ASP A 16 -9.29 5.74 6.48
CA ASP A 16 -9.61 4.31 6.55
C ASP A 16 -9.44 3.61 5.19
N ARG A 17 -9.92 4.24 4.10
CA ARG A 17 -9.81 3.72 2.73
C ARG A 17 -8.36 3.70 2.27
N ALA A 18 -7.65 4.80 2.48
CA ALA A 18 -6.24 4.95 2.10
C ALA A 18 -5.39 3.80 2.67
N ALA A 19 -5.60 3.47 3.95
CA ALA A 19 -4.89 2.37 4.61
C ALA A 19 -5.13 1.02 3.93
N LEU A 20 -6.39 0.72 3.56
CA LEU A 20 -6.72 -0.52 2.87
C LEU A 20 -6.13 -0.56 1.46
N ASP A 21 -6.16 0.57 0.75
CA ASP A 21 -5.62 0.67 -0.60
C ASP A 21 -4.10 0.52 -0.63
N VAL A 22 -3.37 1.08 0.35
CA VAL A 22 -1.92 0.84 0.51
C VAL A 22 -1.64 -0.62 0.80
N ALA A 23 -2.40 -1.24 1.70
CA ALA A 23 -2.23 -2.65 2.01
C ALA A 23 -2.44 -3.54 0.75
N ILE A 24 -3.47 -3.25 -0.04
CA ILE A 24 -3.72 -3.91 -1.33
C ILE A 24 -2.58 -3.63 -2.32
N LYS A 25 -2.12 -2.38 -2.44
CA LYS A 25 -1.00 -1.98 -3.33
C LYS A 25 0.23 -2.83 -3.05
N PHE A 26 0.62 -3.00 -1.79
CA PHE A 26 1.85 -3.70 -1.39
C PHE A 26 1.66 -5.17 -1.02
N ASN A 27 0.49 -5.76 -1.26
CA ASN A 27 0.14 -7.14 -0.88
C ASN A 27 0.30 -7.42 0.63
N ILE A 28 0.14 -6.40 1.46
CA ILE A 28 0.03 -6.56 2.90
C ILE A 28 -1.38 -7.07 3.19
N PRO A 29 -1.56 -8.12 3.99
CA PRO A 29 -2.89 -8.56 4.40
C PRO A 29 -3.69 -7.38 4.96
N HIS A 30 -4.95 -7.28 4.57
CA HIS A 30 -5.81 -6.18 5.02
C HIS A 30 -7.12 -6.72 5.62
N GLY A 31 -7.82 -5.87 6.36
CA GLY A 31 -9.17 -6.16 6.81
C GLY A 31 -9.65 -5.16 7.85
N GLY A 32 -10.35 -5.67 8.85
CA GLY A 32 -10.96 -4.85 9.92
C GLY A 32 -12.45 -5.09 10.01
N TRP A 33 -13.11 -4.25 10.79
CA TRP A 33 -14.51 -4.32 11.12
C TRP A 33 -15.26 -3.11 10.58
N ILE A 34 -16.35 -3.38 9.85
CA ILE A 34 -17.22 -2.37 9.27
C ILE A 34 -18.64 -2.51 9.83
N THR A 35 -19.37 -1.41 9.92
CA THR A 35 -20.78 -1.44 10.38
C THR A 35 -21.66 -2.28 9.45
N LYS A 36 -22.77 -2.81 9.99
CA LYS A 36 -23.79 -3.52 9.22
C LYS A 36 -24.23 -2.77 7.95
N GLY A 37 -24.28 -3.47 6.82
CA GLY A 37 -24.51 -2.94 5.47
C GLY A 37 -23.28 -2.31 4.82
N ARG A 38 -22.07 -2.61 5.34
CA ARG A 38 -20.77 -2.09 4.86
C ARG A 38 -20.76 -0.57 4.68
N ARG A 39 -21.43 0.16 5.57
CA ARG A 39 -21.76 1.58 5.36
C ARG A 39 -20.53 2.49 5.41
N THR A 40 -20.42 3.35 4.41
CA THR A 40 -19.51 4.49 4.36
C THR A 40 -20.29 5.74 3.94
N GLU A 41 -19.67 6.92 3.92
CA GLU A 41 -20.34 8.13 3.43
C GLU A 41 -20.61 8.11 1.92
N SER A 42 -19.84 7.35 1.15
CA SER A 42 -20.03 7.18 -0.31
C SER A 42 -20.88 5.96 -0.67
N GLY A 43 -21.60 5.40 0.31
CA GLY A 43 -22.39 4.18 0.13
C GLY A 43 -21.68 2.91 0.64
N PRO A 44 -22.17 1.72 0.29
CA PRO A 44 -21.58 0.47 0.76
C PRO A 44 -20.15 0.24 0.24
N LEU A 45 -19.28 -0.29 1.09
CA LEU A 45 -17.93 -0.72 0.74
C LEU A 45 -17.95 -1.84 -0.30
N PRO A 46 -17.19 -1.75 -1.40
CA PRO A 46 -17.04 -2.87 -2.33
C PRO A 46 -16.51 -4.14 -1.65
N ASP A 47 -16.91 -5.31 -2.16
CA ASP A 47 -16.61 -6.61 -1.53
C ASP A 47 -15.14 -7.06 -1.66
N PHE A 48 -14.37 -6.46 -2.58
CA PHE A 48 -12.94 -6.76 -2.70
C PHE A 48 -12.11 -6.30 -1.48
N TYR A 49 -12.69 -5.46 -0.62
CA TYR A 49 -12.12 -5.14 0.69
C TYR A 49 -12.52 -6.20 1.72
N ASN A 50 -11.54 -6.92 2.27
CA ASN A 50 -11.71 -8.06 3.17
C ASN A 50 -12.09 -7.68 4.62
N LEU A 51 -13.15 -6.88 4.80
CA LEU A 51 -13.65 -6.45 6.10
C LEU A 51 -14.78 -7.35 6.61
N LYS A 52 -14.80 -7.58 7.91
CA LYS A 52 -15.85 -8.29 8.64
C LYS A 52 -16.96 -7.33 9.02
N GLU A 53 -18.20 -7.72 8.77
CA GLU A 53 -19.36 -6.92 9.10
C GLU A 53 -19.76 -7.10 10.56
N MET A 54 -19.96 -6.00 11.28
CA MET A 54 -20.55 -6.00 12.62
C MET A 54 -22.03 -6.36 12.54
N ALA A 55 -22.56 -7.01 13.59
CA ALA A 55 -23.99 -7.26 13.71
C ALA A 55 -24.84 -5.97 13.83
N THR A 56 -24.21 -4.84 14.16
CA THR A 56 -24.86 -3.55 14.40
C THR A 56 -24.41 -2.49 13.39
N ARG A 57 -25.24 -1.44 13.24
CA ARG A 57 -24.91 -0.27 12.41
C ARG A 57 -24.09 0.79 13.17
N ASP A 58 -23.60 0.46 14.36
CA ASP A 58 -23.00 1.40 15.29
C ASP A 58 -21.52 1.65 14.97
N TYR A 59 -21.17 2.93 14.75
CA TYR A 59 -19.80 3.33 14.44
C TYR A 59 -18.84 3.11 15.62
N PRO A 60 -19.14 3.54 16.85
CA PRO A 60 -18.37 3.21 18.04
C PRO A 60 -18.04 1.73 18.20
N ALA A 61 -19.01 0.83 17.98
CA ALA A 61 -18.79 -0.62 18.08
C ALA A 61 -17.71 -1.11 17.10
N ARG A 62 -17.78 -0.73 15.82
CA ARG A 62 -16.73 -1.13 14.85
C ARG A 62 -15.37 -0.53 15.18
N THR A 63 -15.33 0.71 15.67
CA THR A 63 -14.09 1.40 16.03
C THR A 63 -13.41 0.69 17.20
N ARG A 64 -14.17 0.37 18.25
CA ARG A 64 -13.67 -0.41 19.39
C ARG A 64 -13.12 -1.77 18.93
N GLN A 65 -13.82 -2.47 18.03
CA GLN A 65 -13.37 -3.78 17.59
C GLN A 65 -12.07 -3.72 16.78
N ASN A 66 -11.90 -2.73 15.90
CA ASN A 66 -10.64 -2.53 15.18
C ASN A 66 -9.45 -2.24 16.11
N ILE A 67 -9.68 -1.49 17.20
CA ILE A 67 -8.65 -1.22 18.22
C ILE A 67 -8.29 -2.50 18.99
N LEU A 68 -9.28 -3.31 19.36
CA LEU A 68 -9.04 -4.53 20.14
C LEU A 68 -8.31 -5.61 19.33
N ASP A 69 -8.64 -5.73 18.04
CA ASP A 69 -8.07 -6.73 17.12
C ASP A 69 -6.78 -6.25 16.41
N SER A 70 -6.15 -5.19 16.92
CA SER A 70 -4.86 -4.68 16.46
C SER A 70 -3.86 -4.58 17.61
N ASP A 71 -2.57 -4.49 17.28
CA ASP A 71 -1.50 -4.30 18.28
C ASP A 71 -1.39 -2.82 18.68
N GLY A 72 -1.64 -1.92 17.73
CA GLY A 72 -1.62 -0.48 17.92
C GLY A 72 -2.49 0.26 16.91
N THR A 73 -2.88 1.49 17.27
CA THR A 73 -3.68 2.37 16.41
C THR A 73 -2.92 3.65 16.11
N VAL A 74 -2.77 3.98 14.82
CA VAL A 74 -2.36 5.32 14.39
C VAL A 74 -3.59 6.13 13.98
N ILE A 75 -3.65 7.39 14.44
CA ILE A 75 -4.66 8.36 14.05
C ILE A 75 -3.97 9.51 13.34
N ILE A 76 -4.23 9.64 12.03
CA ILE A 76 -3.65 10.68 11.19
C ILE A 76 -4.75 11.70 10.90
N ALA A 77 -4.52 12.96 11.27
CA ALA A 77 -5.50 14.03 11.11
C ALA A 77 -4.83 15.40 11.02
N ARG A 78 -5.60 16.40 10.58
CA ARG A 78 -5.19 17.80 10.56
C ARG A 78 -5.75 18.54 11.76
N GLY A 79 -4.88 18.94 12.68
CA GLY A 79 -5.22 19.67 13.90
C GLY A 79 -5.86 18.80 14.98
N SER A 80 -6.75 19.42 15.76
CA SER A 80 -7.43 18.76 16.87
C SER A 80 -8.32 17.62 16.40
N LEU A 81 -8.28 16.48 17.10
CA LEU A 81 -9.16 15.35 16.80
C LEU A 81 -10.61 15.73 17.11
N THR A 82 -11.51 15.46 16.15
CA THR A 82 -12.95 15.66 16.31
C THR A 82 -13.72 14.39 15.92
N GLY A 83 -15.01 14.34 16.28
CA GLY A 83 -15.94 13.29 15.85
C GLY A 83 -15.41 11.86 16.05
N GLY A 84 -15.38 11.09 14.96
CA GLY A 84 -14.93 9.70 14.96
C GLY A 84 -13.47 9.52 15.37
N SER A 85 -12.58 10.43 14.98
CA SER A 85 -11.15 10.37 15.33
C SER A 85 -10.92 10.61 16.82
N ALA A 86 -11.65 11.57 17.42
CA ALA A 86 -11.59 11.82 18.87
C ALA A 86 -12.11 10.60 19.66
N LEU A 87 -13.18 9.97 19.18
CA LEU A 87 -13.70 8.73 19.76
C LEU A 87 -12.68 7.60 19.68
N THR A 88 -12.01 7.40 18.53
CA THR A 88 -10.96 6.39 18.37
C THR A 88 -9.85 6.59 19.40
N TYR A 89 -9.36 7.83 19.56
CA TYR A 89 -8.31 8.16 20.51
C TYR A 89 -8.73 7.83 21.95
N ALA A 90 -9.91 8.31 22.37
CA ALA A 90 -10.44 8.05 23.70
C ALA A 90 -10.69 6.57 23.98
N LEU A 91 -11.10 5.79 22.96
CA LEU A 91 -11.28 4.35 23.08
C LEU A 91 -9.94 3.63 23.20
N ALA A 92 -8.95 3.97 22.37
CA ALA A 92 -7.62 3.34 22.40
C ALA A 92 -6.92 3.52 23.75
N GLN A 93 -7.00 4.73 24.31
CA GLN A 93 -6.51 5.00 25.66
C GLN A 93 -7.22 4.16 26.73
N LYS A 94 -8.55 3.98 26.61
CA LYS A 94 -9.33 3.17 27.57
C LYS A 94 -9.08 1.67 27.45
N THR A 95 -8.66 1.18 26.28
CA THR A 95 -8.41 -0.25 26.05
C THR A 95 -6.97 -0.68 26.35
N CYS A 96 -6.12 0.24 26.86
CA CYS A 96 -4.70 0.00 27.11
C CYS A 96 -3.94 -0.52 25.87
N LYS A 97 -4.37 -0.11 24.67
CA LYS A 97 -3.68 -0.39 23.41
C LYS A 97 -2.81 0.80 23.03
N TRP A 98 -1.69 0.53 22.37
CA TRP A 98 -0.80 1.57 21.88
C TRP A 98 -1.53 2.49 20.90
N VAL A 99 -1.35 3.81 21.07
CA VAL A 99 -1.96 4.81 20.21
C VAL A 99 -0.93 5.86 19.81
N CYS A 100 -0.79 6.08 18.51
CA CYS A 100 0.02 7.13 17.93
C CYS A 100 -0.90 8.18 17.29
N ARG A 101 -0.65 9.47 17.57
CA ARG A 101 -1.39 10.58 16.98
C ARG A 101 -0.44 11.41 16.14
N ILE A 102 -0.75 11.54 14.87
CA ILE A 102 -0.01 12.36 13.91
C ILE A 102 -0.89 13.55 13.53
N ASN A 103 -0.37 14.76 13.75
CA ASN A 103 -1.02 16.01 13.43
C ASN A 103 -0.36 16.66 12.21
N LEU A 104 -1.02 16.61 11.06
CA LEU A 104 -0.48 17.14 9.80
C LEU A 104 -0.41 18.69 9.73
N LEU A 105 -0.80 19.42 10.79
CA LEU A 105 -0.47 20.84 10.94
C LEU A 105 0.87 21.10 11.63
N GLU A 106 1.39 20.09 12.32
CA GLU A 106 2.63 20.17 13.10
C GLU A 106 3.75 19.35 12.48
N GLN A 107 3.40 18.26 11.78
CA GLN A 107 4.36 17.38 11.12
C GLN A 107 4.13 17.39 9.61
N ASP A 108 5.21 17.50 8.85
CA ASP A 108 5.14 17.21 7.42
C ASP A 108 5.01 15.70 7.16
N ILE A 109 4.88 15.33 5.88
CA ILE A 109 4.67 13.93 5.47
C ILE A 109 5.83 13.02 5.86
N PHE A 110 7.07 13.50 5.77
CA PHE A 110 8.24 12.69 6.06
C PHE A 110 8.45 12.53 7.57
N GLU A 111 8.26 13.61 8.34
CA GLU A 111 8.25 13.57 9.81
C GLU A 111 7.14 12.64 10.33
N ALA A 112 5.94 12.70 9.74
CA ALA A 112 4.85 11.79 10.06
C ALA A 112 5.21 10.32 9.78
N ALA A 113 5.91 10.05 8.68
CA ALA A 113 6.34 8.70 8.35
C ALA A 113 7.40 8.17 9.33
N LEU A 114 8.37 8.99 9.73
CA LEU A 114 9.37 8.63 10.75
C LEU A 114 8.69 8.29 12.08
N ILE A 115 7.79 9.16 12.56
CA ILE A 115 7.04 8.94 13.81
C ILE A 115 6.24 7.63 13.75
N LEU A 116 5.60 7.34 12.61
CA LEU A 116 4.85 6.10 12.44
C LEU A 116 5.78 4.88 12.37
N TYR A 117 6.91 4.98 11.68
CA TYR A 117 7.89 3.91 11.59
C TYR A 117 8.45 3.56 12.97
N ASP A 118 8.92 4.56 13.72
CA ASP A 118 9.44 4.38 15.09
C ASP A 118 8.35 3.78 16.00
N PHE A 119 7.11 4.26 15.91
CA PHE A 119 5.99 3.68 16.65
C PHE A 119 5.77 2.20 16.34
N ILE A 120 5.89 1.80 15.06
CA ILE A 120 5.71 0.40 14.65
C ILE A 120 6.84 -0.46 15.22
N ILE A 121 8.08 -0.01 15.13
CA ILE A 121 9.26 -0.77 15.57
C ILE A 121 9.33 -0.84 17.10
N ASP A 122 9.27 0.31 17.79
CA ASP A 122 9.44 0.40 19.24
C ASP A 122 8.36 -0.34 20.02
N GLN A 123 7.14 -0.42 19.46
CA GLN A 123 6.00 -1.07 20.10
C GLN A 123 5.71 -2.48 19.53
N ASP A 124 6.57 -2.98 18.64
CA ASP A 124 6.42 -4.27 17.94
C ASP A 124 5.02 -4.45 17.32
N ILE A 125 4.54 -3.42 16.63
CA ILE A 125 3.21 -3.43 16.00
C ILE A 125 3.26 -4.33 14.76
N ARG A 126 2.49 -5.43 14.76
CA ARG A 126 2.39 -6.34 13.60
C ARG A 126 1.04 -6.24 12.91
N VAL A 127 -0.01 -5.86 13.65
CA VAL A 127 -1.33 -5.52 13.14
C VAL A 127 -1.60 -4.05 13.44
N LEU A 128 -1.48 -3.19 12.44
CA LEU A 128 -1.69 -1.76 12.57
C LEU A 128 -3.14 -1.40 12.22
N ASN A 129 -3.86 -0.78 13.16
CA ASN A 129 -5.11 -0.10 12.88
C ASN A 129 -4.83 1.34 12.45
N VAL A 130 -5.36 1.75 11.30
CA VAL A 130 -5.23 3.13 10.80
C VAL A 130 -6.60 3.79 10.84
N ALA A 131 -6.65 4.97 11.44
CA ALA A 131 -7.86 5.77 11.55
C ALA A 131 -7.60 7.25 11.23
N GLY A 132 -8.67 7.96 10.89
CA GLY A 132 -8.62 9.40 10.66
C GLY A 132 -9.94 9.94 10.14
N PRO A 133 -9.99 11.22 9.76
CA PRO A 133 -11.14 11.85 9.15
C PRO A 133 -11.64 11.12 7.89
N ARG A 134 -12.94 11.26 7.64
CA ARG A 134 -13.57 10.91 6.36
C ARG A 134 -13.33 12.00 5.33
N ALA A 135 -13.38 11.64 4.05
CA ALA A 135 -13.04 12.55 2.94
C ALA A 135 -13.91 13.83 2.93
N ALA A 136 -15.19 13.76 3.31
CA ALA A 136 -16.03 14.94 3.40
C ALA A 136 -15.60 15.94 4.50
N HIS A 137 -14.80 15.51 5.48
CA HIS A 137 -14.26 16.38 6.53
C HIS A 137 -12.88 16.91 6.19
N ASP A 138 -12.05 16.08 5.57
CA ASP A 138 -10.72 16.44 5.07
C ASP A 138 -10.53 15.77 3.70
N PRO A 139 -10.67 16.53 2.59
CA PRO A 139 -10.58 15.97 1.24
C PRO A 139 -9.20 15.40 0.87
N ASP A 140 -8.13 15.89 1.50
CA ASP A 140 -6.74 15.56 1.16
C ASP A 140 -6.20 14.39 1.99
N ILE A 141 -6.84 14.07 3.13
CA ILE A 141 -6.37 13.05 4.08
C ILE A 141 -6.17 11.66 3.46
N TYR A 142 -6.93 11.32 2.42
CA TYR A 142 -6.77 10.05 1.71
C TYR A 142 -5.36 9.95 1.10
N TYR A 143 -4.94 11.01 0.41
CA TYR A 143 -3.64 11.05 -0.26
C TYR A 143 -2.51 11.11 0.78
N ASP A 144 -2.64 11.98 1.78
CA ASP A 144 -1.63 12.12 2.83
C ASP A 144 -1.37 10.78 3.54
N VAL A 145 -2.42 10.05 3.91
CA VAL A 145 -2.28 8.72 4.53
C VAL A 145 -1.64 7.71 3.58
N LYS A 146 -1.97 7.73 2.28
CA LYS A 146 -1.30 6.86 1.28
C LYS A 146 0.20 7.13 1.22
N VAL A 147 0.59 8.40 1.16
CA VAL A 147 2.01 8.79 1.04
C VAL A 147 2.77 8.47 2.32
N ILE A 148 2.21 8.79 3.49
CA ILE A 148 2.83 8.47 4.80
C ILE A 148 3.07 6.98 4.94
N LEU A 149 2.06 6.14 4.69
CA LEU A 149 2.23 4.68 4.79
C LEU A 149 3.19 4.13 3.75
N THR A 150 3.23 4.71 2.55
CA THR A 150 4.21 4.31 1.52
C THR A 150 5.63 4.68 1.95
N ALA A 151 5.82 5.86 2.56
CA ALA A 151 7.10 6.30 3.10
C ALA A 151 7.56 5.41 4.27
N VAL A 152 6.65 4.96 5.15
CA VAL A 152 6.95 3.97 6.20
C VAL A 152 7.50 2.67 5.61
N LEU A 153 6.89 2.16 4.54
CA LEU A 153 7.37 0.96 3.87
C LEU A 153 8.70 1.19 3.15
N TYR A 154 8.96 2.42 2.70
CA TYR A 154 10.25 2.79 2.11
C TYR A 154 11.36 2.88 3.15
N LEU A 155 11.08 3.44 4.34
CA LEU A 155 12.02 3.43 5.47
C LEU A 155 12.39 2.00 5.86
N ASP A 156 11.41 1.10 5.97
CA ASP A 156 11.65 -0.33 6.21
C ASP A 156 12.52 -0.98 5.14
N PHE A 157 12.27 -0.65 3.87
CA PHE A 157 13.05 -1.15 2.74
C PHE A 157 14.51 -0.70 2.80
N LEU A 158 14.79 0.51 3.28
CA LEU A 158 16.16 1.02 3.42
C LEU A 158 16.93 0.34 4.56
N GLU A 159 16.24 -0.01 5.65
CA GLU A 159 16.86 -0.64 6.83
C GLU A 159 17.01 -2.17 6.69
N THR A 160 16.24 -2.82 5.81
CA THR A 160 16.23 -4.29 5.69
C THR A 160 17.31 -4.81 4.74
N GLU A 161 18.43 -5.30 5.29
CA GLU A 161 19.50 -5.95 4.50
C GLU A 161 19.11 -7.32 3.91
N GLU A 162 18.16 -8.04 4.53
CA GLU A 162 17.76 -9.41 4.13
C GLU A 162 17.16 -9.50 2.72
N ASP A 163 16.63 -8.39 2.22
CA ASP A 163 16.00 -8.26 0.90
C ASP A 163 16.90 -7.43 -0.04
N SER A 164 18.22 -7.68 -0.09
CA SER A 164 19.05 -6.96 -1.07
C SER A 164 18.55 -7.19 -2.50
N TRP A 165 18.11 -6.11 -3.15
CA TRP A 165 17.69 -6.07 -4.55
C TRP A 165 18.82 -5.44 -5.38
N PRO A 166 19.80 -6.21 -5.88
CA PRO A 166 20.94 -5.65 -6.60
C PRO A 166 20.50 -5.20 -8.00
N VAL A 167 19.91 -4.01 -8.09
CA VAL A 167 19.26 -3.48 -9.31
C VAL A 167 20.19 -3.58 -10.52
N ASP A 168 21.47 -3.18 -10.38
CA ASP A 168 22.50 -3.24 -11.42
C ASP A 168 22.75 -4.65 -11.98
N GLN A 169 22.42 -5.70 -11.21
CA GLN A 169 22.53 -7.10 -11.63
C GLN A 169 21.18 -7.68 -12.08
N MET A 170 20.08 -6.99 -11.80
CA MET A 170 18.72 -7.39 -12.18
C MET A 170 18.33 -6.87 -13.55
N ILE A 171 18.78 -5.68 -13.94
CA ILE A 171 18.43 -5.03 -15.21
C ILE A 171 19.53 -5.21 -16.26
N ASP A 172 19.15 -5.30 -17.54
CA ASP A 172 20.06 -5.17 -18.67
C ASP A 172 20.04 -3.71 -19.14
N ALA A 173 21.02 -2.92 -18.69
CA ALA A 173 21.13 -1.50 -19.03
C ALA A 173 21.29 -1.22 -20.54
N ARG A 174 21.55 -2.25 -21.36
CA ARG A 174 21.67 -2.13 -22.82
C ARG A 174 20.36 -2.42 -23.55
N PHE A 175 19.31 -2.80 -22.82
CA PHE A 175 18.02 -3.07 -23.43
C PHE A 175 17.39 -1.76 -23.91
N ASP A 176 17.13 -1.69 -25.22
CA ASP A 176 16.49 -0.54 -25.85
C ASP A 176 14.96 -0.72 -25.81
N PHE A 177 14.29 0.15 -25.05
CA PHE A 177 12.84 0.10 -24.95
C PHE A 177 12.18 0.64 -26.21
N PRO A 178 11.06 0.04 -26.66
CA PRO A 178 10.23 0.63 -27.70
C PRO A 178 9.83 2.07 -27.36
N THR A 179 9.77 2.92 -28.38
CA THR A 179 9.35 4.33 -28.23
C THR A 179 7.88 4.51 -27.87
N SER A 180 7.05 3.48 -28.05
CA SER A 180 5.64 3.47 -27.64
C SER A 180 5.14 2.09 -27.26
N PHE A 181 4.10 2.06 -26.43
CA PHE A 181 3.39 0.85 -26.03
C PHE A 181 1.90 0.98 -26.31
N ASP A 182 1.38 0.08 -27.15
CA ASP A 182 -0.04 0.04 -27.51
C ASP A 182 -0.85 -0.88 -26.58
N SER A 183 -0.17 -1.59 -25.65
CA SER A 183 -0.84 -2.45 -24.70
C SER A 183 -0.01 -2.71 -23.43
N ILE A 184 -0.74 -3.00 -22.35
CA ILE A 184 -0.17 -3.48 -21.08
C ILE A 184 0.67 -4.76 -21.29
N LYS A 185 0.26 -5.63 -22.24
CA LYS A 185 0.97 -6.87 -22.56
C LYS A 185 2.35 -6.59 -23.15
N GLN A 186 2.44 -5.66 -24.10
CA GLN A 186 3.71 -5.25 -24.72
C GLN A 186 4.65 -4.63 -23.68
N ALA A 187 4.14 -3.72 -22.85
CA ALA A 187 4.93 -3.12 -21.76
C ALA A 187 5.46 -4.18 -20.78
N THR A 188 4.61 -5.14 -20.37
CA THR A 188 5.04 -6.23 -19.48
C THR A 188 6.09 -7.15 -20.14
N GLN A 189 5.99 -7.39 -21.44
CA GLN A 189 6.96 -8.20 -22.19
C GLN A 189 8.31 -7.47 -22.36
N ALA A 190 8.28 -6.16 -22.61
CA ALA A 190 9.50 -5.35 -22.67
C ALA A 190 10.21 -5.33 -21.31
N LEU A 191 9.49 -5.10 -20.21
CA LEU A 191 10.04 -5.21 -18.86
C LEU A 191 10.61 -6.61 -18.56
N GLU A 192 9.95 -7.68 -19.01
CA GLU A 192 10.51 -9.02 -18.87
C GLU A 192 11.82 -9.14 -19.67
N GLN A 193 11.88 -8.66 -20.91
CA GLN A 193 13.08 -8.75 -21.74
C GLN A 193 14.25 -7.92 -21.19
N SER A 194 13.94 -6.78 -20.58
CA SER A 194 14.91 -5.87 -19.99
C SER A 194 15.54 -6.36 -18.68
N LEU A 195 15.03 -7.47 -18.12
CA LEU A 195 15.62 -8.11 -16.94
C LEU A 195 16.63 -9.19 -17.31
N THR A 196 17.74 -9.25 -16.56
CA THR A 196 18.68 -10.37 -16.60
C THR A 196 18.01 -11.65 -16.09
N LEU A 197 18.63 -12.82 -16.33
CA LEU A 197 18.15 -14.08 -15.74
C LEU A 197 18.10 -14.00 -14.21
N ARG A 198 19.08 -13.32 -13.58
CA ARG A 198 19.11 -13.11 -12.13
C ARG A 198 17.91 -12.31 -11.66
N GLY A 199 17.61 -11.18 -12.31
CA GLY A 199 16.44 -10.35 -11.99
C GLY A 199 15.13 -11.11 -12.13
N LYS A 200 14.98 -11.85 -13.24
CA LYS A 200 13.81 -12.72 -13.49
C LYS A 200 13.61 -13.74 -12.38
N THR A 201 14.67 -14.46 -12.01
CA THR A 201 14.62 -15.50 -10.97
C THR A 201 14.36 -14.93 -9.57
N LEU A 202 14.95 -13.78 -9.23
CA LEU A 202 14.69 -13.11 -7.94
C LEU A 202 13.21 -12.72 -7.79
N ILE A 203 12.66 -12.03 -8.79
CA ILE A 203 11.24 -11.62 -8.77
C ILE A 203 10.29 -12.83 -8.79
N ALA A 204 10.62 -13.87 -9.57
CA ALA A 204 9.82 -15.08 -9.64
C ALA A 204 9.75 -15.83 -8.31
N ARG A 205 10.86 -15.84 -7.55
CA ARG A 205 10.98 -16.59 -6.28
C ARG A 205 10.52 -15.82 -5.06
N SER A 206 10.39 -14.49 -5.15
CA SER A 206 10.01 -13.69 -4.01
C SER A 206 8.58 -13.97 -3.56
N GLN A 207 8.31 -13.76 -2.28
CA GLN A 207 7.02 -13.95 -1.64
C GLN A 207 6.10 -12.75 -1.89
N ALA A 208 4.81 -12.91 -1.56
CA ALA A 208 3.83 -11.83 -1.74
C ALA A 208 4.19 -10.56 -0.93
N HIS A 209 4.71 -10.72 0.29
CA HIS A 209 5.09 -9.60 1.17
C HIS A 209 6.32 -8.83 0.69
N GLN A 210 7.14 -9.41 -0.20
CA GLN A 210 8.32 -8.77 -0.78
C GLN A 210 7.97 -7.88 -1.99
N MET A 211 6.68 -7.61 -2.23
CA MET A 211 6.24 -6.73 -3.31
C MET A 211 6.71 -5.29 -3.12
N ALA A 212 6.82 -4.82 -1.87
CA ALA A 212 7.40 -3.50 -1.56
C ALA A 212 8.85 -3.39 -2.03
N GLY A 213 9.68 -4.41 -1.75
CA GLY A 213 11.07 -4.44 -2.20
C GLY A 213 11.22 -4.43 -3.72
N ILE A 214 10.42 -5.23 -4.45
CA ILE A 214 10.39 -5.18 -5.93
C ILE A 214 10.01 -3.78 -6.41
N TYR A 215 9.00 -3.18 -5.78
CA TYR A 215 8.50 -1.87 -6.16
C TYR A 215 9.55 -0.80 -5.97
N PHE A 216 10.12 -0.64 -4.78
CA PHE A 216 11.11 0.40 -4.51
C PHE A 216 12.40 0.19 -5.31
N ALA A 217 12.83 -1.05 -5.52
CA ALA A 217 14.01 -1.35 -6.32
C ALA A 217 13.86 -1.02 -7.81
N LEU A 218 12.64 -1.11 -8.36
CA LEU A 218 12.40 -0.95 -9.80
C LEU A 218 11.55 0.26 -10.17
N LEU A 219 11.07 1.05 -9.20
CA LEU A 219 10.13 2.15 -9.42
C LEU A 219 10.66 3.13 -10.47
N GLU A 220 11.81 3.73 -10.21
CA GLU A 220 12.43 4.72 -11.09
C GLU A 220 12.74 4.13 -12.46
N TYR A 221 13.31 2.92 -12.48
CA TYR A 221 13.64 2.21 -13.72
C TYR A 221 12.39 2.01 -14.61
N VAL A 222 11.27 1.55 -14.03
CA VAL A 222 10.03 1.32 -14.77
C VAL A 222 9.40 2.63 -15.22
N GLN A 223 9.44 3.69 -14.40
CA GLN A 223 8.91 5.00 -14.76
C GLN A 223 9.62 5.57 -15.98
N LEU A 224 10.95 5.63 -15.94
CA LEU A 224 11.76 6.17 -17.03
C LEU A 224 11.67 5.30 -18.29
N SER A 225 11.70 3.98 -18.14
CA SER A 225 11.70 3.06 -19.29
C SER A 225 10.38 3.01 -20.06
N LEU A 226 9.27 3.34 -19.40
CA LEU A 226 7.92 3.22 -19.96
C LEU A 226 7.16 4.54 -20.06
N ASP A 227 7.82 5.68 -19.79
CA ASP A 227 7.20 7.01 -19.79
C ASP A 227 5.97 7.05 -18.85
N LEU A 228 6.14 6.54 -17.62
CA LEU A 228 5.10 6.43 -16.60
C LEU A 228 5.28 7.40 -15.43
N ASP A 229 6.03 8.47 -15.63
CA ASP A 229 6.05 9.66 -14.77
C ASP A 229 4.95 10.66 -15.16
N GLU A 230 4.60 10.72 -16.45
CA GLU A 230 3.54 11.59 -16.95
C GLU A 230 2.15 10.93 -16.97
N LYS A 231 1.15 11.61 -16.36
CA LYS A 231 -0.27 11.21 -16.46
C LYS A 231 -0.81 11.20 -17.90
N ASN A 232 -0.10 11.80 -18.85
CA ASN A 232 -0.54 11.95 -20.23
C ASN A 232 0.03 10.91 -21.19
N SER A 233 0.96 10.06 -20.75
CA SER A 233 1.57 9.06 -21.62
C SER A 233 0.54 8.06 -22.14
N GLY A 234 0.84 7.51 -23.33
CA GLY A 234 -0.05 6.56 -23.98
C GLY A 234 -0.34 5.34 -23.09
N LEU A 235 0.69 4.82 -22.42
CA LEU A 235 0.56 3.65 -21.56
C LEU A 235 -0.24 3.95 -20.29
N PHE A 236 -0.02 5.10 -19.65
CA PHE A 236 -0.79 5.48 -18.46
C PHE A 236 -2.29 5.60 -18.76
N LYS A 237 -2.67 6.17 -19.91
CA LYS A 237 -4.08 6.24 -20.35
C LYS A 237 -4.71 4.85 -20.53
N HIS A 238 -3.94 3.86 -20.97
CA HIS A 238 -4.43 2.47 -21.07
C HIS A 238 -4.61 1.84 -19.69
N LEU A 239 -3.66 2.05 -18.77
CA LEU A 239 -3.68 1.49 -17.41
C LEU A 239 -4.79 2.12 -16.54
N SER A 240 -5.02 3.41 -16.71
CA SER A 240 -6.01 4.17 -15.95
C SER A 240 -7.45 4.09 -16.49
N LYS A 241 -7.68 3.36 -17.59
CA LYS A 241 -9.01 3.24 -18.21
C LYS A 241 -10.04 2.71 -17.20
N GLY A 242 -11.08 3.52 -16.94
CA GLY A 242 -12.15 3.19 -16.00
C GLY A 242 -11.77 3.35 -14.51
N ARG A 243 -10.66 4.03 -14.21
CA ARG A 243 -10.22 4.38 -12.85
C ARG A 243 -10.49 5.85 -12.54
N ASP A 244 -10.67 6.17 -11.27
CA ASP A 244 -10.64 7.56 -10.81
C ASP A 244 -9.18 8.05 -10.73
N LEU A 245 -8.83 9.07 -11.52
CA LEU A 245 -7.48 9.65 -11.57
C LEU A 245 -7.12 10.49 -10.34
N LYS A 246 -8.08 10.73 -9.43
CA LYS A 246 -7.80 11.26 -8.09
C LYS A 246 -7.20 10.20 -7.17
N GLU A 247 -7.55 8.93 -7.37
CA GLU A 247 -7.09 7.82 -6.52
C GLU A 247 -5.99 6.99 -7.18
N TYR A 248 -5.94 6.95 -8.52
CA TYR A 248 -4.99 6.18 -9.32
C TYR A 248 -3.86 7.06 -9.88
N THR A 249 -2.64 6.79 -9.42
CA THR A 249 -1.43 7.56 -9.73
C THR A 249 -0.51 6.82 -10.71
N PRO A 250 0.48 7.50 -11.32
CA PRO A 250 1.50 6.83 -12.14
C PRO A 250 2.29 5.77 -11.36
N GLU A 251 2.52 5.99 -10.06
CA GLU A 251 3.09 4.97 -9.16
C GLU A 251 2.21 3.73 -8.99
N ASP A 252 0.88 3.89 -8.97
CA ASP A 252 -0.06 2.77 -8.91
C ASP A 252 -0.04 1.99 -10.24
N ALA A 253 0.13 2.67 -11.37
CA ALA A 253 0.34 2.06 -12.68
C ALA A 253 1.64 1.23 -12.75
N VAL A 254 2.74 1.74 -12.17
CA VAL A 254 3.99 0.97 -12.03
C VAL A 254 3.76 -0.29 -11.18
N MET A 255 3.10 -0.17 -10.04
CA MET A 255 2.79 -1.33 -9.19
C MET A 255 1.94 -2.38 -9.93
N ASP A 256 0.93 -1.96 -10.68
CA ASP A 256 0.10 -2.86 -11.48
C ASP A 256 0.92 -3.64 -12.52
N LEU A 257 1.87 -2.97 -13.20
CA LEU A 257 2.78 -3.61 -14.13
C LEU A 257 3.73 -4.58 -13.44
N LEU A 258 4.31 -4.19 -12.31
CA LEU A 258 5.21 -5.05 -11.54
C LEU A 258 4.50 -6.31 -11.01
N LYS A 259 3.23 -6.20 -10.60
CA LYS A 259 2.40 -7.36 -10.21
C LYS A 259 2.13 -8.29 -11.39
N LYS A 260 1.86 -7.74 -12.58
CA LYS A 260 1.69 -8.53 -13.83
C LYS A 260 2.98 -9.23 -14.22
N LEU A 261 4.11 -8.50 -14.17
CA LEU A 261 5.44 -9.04 -14.42
C LEU A 261 5.76 -10.17 -13.45
N LYS A 262 5.61 -9.96 -12.14
CA LYS A 262 5.80 -11.00 -11.12
C LYS A 262 4.95 -12.23 -11.38
N THR A 263 3.66 -12.06 -11.69
CA THR A 263 2.75 -13.19 -12.00
C THR A 263 3.24 -13.99 -13.21
N ARG A 264 3.74 -13.31 -14.24
CA ARG A 264 4.26 -13.93 -15.46
C ARG A 264 5.58 -14.65 -15.21
N LEU A 265 6.52 -14.00 -14.52
CA LEU A 265 7.81 -14.59 -14.16
C LEU A 265 7.65 -15.81 -13.26
N SER A 266 6.74 -15.75 -12.28
CA SER A 266 6.45 -16.86 -11.38
C SER A 266 5.90 -18.10 -12.09
N LYS A 267 5.33 -17.96 -13.31
CA LYS A 267 4.88 -19.09 -14.14
C LYS A 267 6.00 -19.66 -15.02
N ASN A 268 6.92 -18.81 -15.47
CA ASN A 268 7.89 -19.15 -16.51
C ASN A 268 9.28 -19.50 -15.96
N PHE A 269 9.66 -18.99 -14.77
CA PHE A 269 11.01 -19.10 -14.21
C PHE A 269 11.03 -19.87 -12.89
N GLN A 270 10.20 -20.91 -12.77
CA GLN A 270 10.28 -21.86 -11.66
C GLN A 270 11.45 -22.82 -11.86
N LEU A 271 12.27 -23.01 -10.83
CA LEU A 271 13.28 -24.07 -10.82
C LEU A 271 12.55 -25.43 -10.90
N ARG A 272 12.83 -26.20 -11.94
CA ARG A 272 12.43 -27.61 -12.02
C ARG A 272 13.53 -28.44 -11.39
N VAL A 273 13.21 -29.18 -10.33
CA VAL A 273 14.09 -30.26 -9.85
C VAL A 273 14.04 -31.34 -10.92
N VAL A 274 15.15 -31.56 -11.63
CA VAL A 274 15.29 -32.69 -12.55
C VAL A 274 15.81 -33.85 -11.69
N PRO A 275 15.03 -34.94 -11.54
CA PRO A 275 15.52 -36.13 -10.86
C PRO A 275 16.75 -36.65 -11.60
N SER A 276 17.85 -36.83 -10.86
CA SER A 276 19.08 -37.47 -11.32
C SER A 276 18.87 -38.95 -11.60
#